data_AF-A0A943PU24-F1
#
_entry.id   AF-A0A943PU24-F1
#
_cell.length_a   1.000
_cell.length_b   1.000
_cell.length_c   1.000
_cell.angle_alpha   90.00
_cell.angle_beta   90.00
_cell.angle_gamma   90.00
#
_symmetry.space_group_name_H-M   'P 1'
#
loop_
_entity.id
_entity.type
_entity.pdbx_description
1 polymer ?
#
loop_
_entity_poly.entity_id
_entity_poly.type
_entity_poly.pdbx_seq_one_letter_code
_entity_poly.pdbx_strand_id
1 'polypeptide(L)'
;MRIKNKFKFIRSTIILILILLGIFCISVSKEKTEYIDYTVGKGETLWSIAADRTDGDIRNYIYTIKDINGMTSSELQEGQTIKLLKEVK
;
A
#
# COMPACT_ATOMS: atom_id res chain seq x y z
N MET A 1 13.32 32.55 -30.36
CA MET A 1 14.03 31.40 -30.94
C MET A 1 13.35 30.99 -32.25
N ARG A 2 14.00 31.15 -33.42
CA ARG A 2 13.39 30.87 -34.73
C ARG A 2 13.71 29.41 -35.12
N ILE A 3 12.70 28.53 -35.09
CA ILE A 3 12.87 27.10 -35.35
C ILE A 3 13.16 26.91 -36.85
N LYS A 4 14.41 26.56 -37.18
CA LYS A 4 14.82 26.35 -38.58
C LYS A 4 14.32 25.02 -39.15
N ASN A 5 14.15 24.00 -38.30
CA ASN A 5 13.80 22.66 -38.75
C ASN A 5 12.62 22.09 -37.94
N LYS A 6 11.42 22.58 -38.27
CA LYS A 6 10.16 22.33 -37.58
C LYS A 6 9.86 20.83 -37.36
N PHE A 7 10.16 19.97 -38.33
CA PHE A 7 9.93 18.52 -38.20
C PHE A 7 10.84 17.85 -37.15
N LYS A 8 12.13 18.21 -37.12
CA LYS A 8 13.07 17.69 -36.11
C LYS A 8 12.72 18.19 -34.71
N PHE A 9 12.27 19.44 -34.60
CA PHE A 9 11.80 20.02 -33.35
C PHE A 9 10.54 19.31 -32.84
N ILE A 10 9.53 19.11 -33.70
CA ILE A 10 8.29 18.39 -33.36
C ILE A 10 8.59 16.97 -32.89
N ARG A 11 9.47 16.23 -33.60
CA ARG A 11 9.88 14.88 -33.19
C ARG A 11 10.57 14.88 -31.82
N SER A 12 11.47 15.83 -31.56
CA SER A 12 12.14 15.96 -30.28
C SER A 12 11.16 16.28 -29.14
N THR A 13 10.19 17.17 -29.38
CA THR A 13 9.17 17.51 -28.38
C THR A 13 8.23 16.34 -28.09
N ILE A 14 7.86 15.54 -29.10
CA ILE A 14 7.04 14.34 -28.91
C ILE A 14 7.76 13.29 -28.06
N ILE A 15 9.05 13.05 -28.32
CA ILE A 15 9.86 12.10 -27.55
C ILE A 15 9.95 12.55 -26.08
N LEU A 16 10.18 13.84 -25.84
CA LEU A 16 10.23 14.39 -24.48
C LEU A 16 8.90 14.23 -23.74
N ILE A 17 7.78 14.49 -24.42
CA ILE A 17 6.44 14.30 -23.84
C ILE A 17 6.17 12.83 -23.50
N LEU A 18 6.58 11.89 -24.36
CA LEU A 18 6.42 10.46 -24.10
C LEU A 18 7.23 9.99 -22.88
N ILE A 19 8.45 10.51 -22.70
CA ILE A 19 9.28 10.21 -21.53
C ILE A 19 8.62 10.75 -20.26
N LEU A 20 8.13 11.99 -20.29
CA LEU A 20 7.44 12.60 -19.15
C LEU A 20 6.14 11.85 -18.79
N LEU A 21 5.37 11.41 -19.79
CA LEU A 21 4.17 10.59 -19.59
C LEU A 21 4.53 9.22 -18.99
N GLY A 22 5.61 8.58 -19.43
CA GLY A 22 6.07 7.32 -18.87
C GLY A 22 6.42 7.42 -17.38
N ILE A 23 7.14 8.46 -16.97
CA ILE A 23 7.49 8.72 -15.56
C ILE A 23 6.22 8.98 -14.71
N PHE A 24 5.25 9.69 -15.28
CA PHE A 24 3.97 9.96 -14.62
C PHE A 24 3.17 8.67 -14.40
N CYS A 25 3.10 7.77 -15.39
CA CYS A 25 2.40 6.49 -15.27
C CYS A 25 2.99 5.60 -14.17
N ILE A 26 4.32 5.55 -14.03
CA ILE A 26 5.00 4.77 -12.98
C ILE A 26 4.61 5.27 -11.59
N SER A 27 4.51 6.59 -11.40
CA SER A 27 4.14 7.21 -10.12
C SER A 27 2.72 6.88 -9.66
N VAL A 28 1.83 6.52 -10.59
CA VAL A 28 0.40 6.28 -10.32
C VAL A 28 0.11 4.83 -9.95
N SER A 29 1.04 3.90 -10.18
CA SER A 29 0.87 2.50 -9.76
C SER A 29 1.01 2.39 -8.23
N LYS A 30 -0.09 2.66 -7.52
CA LYS A 30 -0.25 2.26 -6.12
C LYS A 30 -0.83 0.85 -6.14
N GLU A 31 -0.10 -0.11 -5.57
CA GLU A 31 -0.70 -1.42 -5.32
C GLU A 31 -1.97 -1.24 -4.48
N LYS A 32 -3.03 -1.95 -4.88
CA LYS A 32 -4.29 -1.93 -4.15
C LYS A 32 -4.11 -2.79 -2.90
N THR A 33 -3.95 -2.14 -1.76
CA THR A 33 -3.94 -2.84 -0.48
C THR A 33 -5.31 -3.47 -0.24
N GLU A 34 -5.35 -4.81 -0.20
CA GLU A 34 -6.55 -5.57 0.13
C GLU A 34 -6.58 -5.92 1.62
N TYR A 35 -7.78 -5.92 2.18
CA TYR A 35 -8.02 -6.24 3.59
C TYR A 35 -8.95 -7.43 3.69
N ILE A 36 -8.79 -8.21 4.76
CA ILE A 36 -9.71 -9.27 5.17
C ILE A 36 -10.28 -8.97 6.54
N ASP A 37 -11.52 -9.36 6.76
CA ASP A 37 -12.12 -9.35 8.09
C ASP A 37 -11.69 -10.61 8.84
N TYR A 38 -11.27 -10.44 10.08
CA TYR A 38 -10.79 -11.50 10.97
C TYR A 38 -11.50 -11.42 12.31
N THR A 39 -12.04 -12.54 12.76
CA THR A 39 -12.69 -12.64 14.07
C THR A 39 -11.68 -13.14 15.09
N VAL A 40 -11.46 -12.35 16.12
CA VAL A 40 -10.53 -12.65 17.22
C VAL A 40 -11.03 -13.85 18.00
N GLY A 41 -10.18 -14.86 18.11
CA GLY A 41 -10.39 -16.06 18.89
C GLY A 41 -10.13 -15.85 20.38
N LYS A 42 -10.49 -16.88 21.17
CA LYS A 42 -10.32 -16.86 22.61
C LYS A 42 -8.85 -16.80 23.01
N GLY A 43 -8.48 -15.80 23.82
CA GLY A 43 -7.13 -15.64 24.36
C GLY A 43 -6.10 -15.13 23.33
N GLU A 44 -6.54 -14.77 22.13
CA GLU A 44 -5.66 -14.14 21.16
C GLU A 44 -5.31 -12.71 21.58
N THR A 45 -4.10 -12.31 21.23
CA THR A 45 -3.62 -10.95 21.41
C THR A 45 -3.30 -10.36 20.05
N LEU A 46 -3.26 -9.02 19.98
CA LEU A 46 -2.85 -8.34 18.76
C LEU A 46 -1.43 -8.74 18.34
N TRP A 47 -0.58 -9.09 19.33
CA TRP A 47 0.75 -9.61 19.10
C TRP A 47 0.74 -11.00 18.46
N SER A 48 -0.02 -11.96 19.01
CA SER A 48 -0.06 -13.32 18.45
C SER A 48 -0.63 -13.31 17.04
N ILE A 49 -1.69 -12.55 16.80
CA ILE A 49 -2.28 -12.39 15.46
C ILE A 49 -1.27 -11.78 14.47
N ALA A 50 -0.50 -10.79 14.91
CA ALA A 50 0.51 -10.16 14.07
C ALA A 50 1.70 -11.10 13.79
N ALA A 51 2.19 -11.81 14.81
CA ALA A 51 3.29 -12.76 14.69
C ALA A 51 2.98 -13.90 13.70
N ASP A 52 1.72 -14.33 13.63
CA ASP A 52 1.29 -15.39 12.71
C ASP A 52 1.12 -14.91 11.27
N ARG A 53 1.17 -13.60 11.01
CA ARG A 53 0.88 -12.97 9.70
C ARG A 53 2.09 -12.34 9.04
N THR A 54 3.21 -12.18 9.76
CA THR A 54 4.39 -11.52 9.21
C THR A 54 5.67 -12.17 9.72
N ASP A 55 6.58 -12.44 8.79
CA ASP A 55 7.97 -12.76 9.11
C ASP A 55 8.81 -11.49 9.37
N GLY A 56 8.21 -10.30 9.19
CA GLY A 56 8.85 -9.00 9.37
C GLY A 56 8.74 -8.46 10.80
N ASP A 57 8.86 -7.14 10.95
CA ASP A 57 8.70 -6.51 12.26
C ASP A 57 7.22 -6.51 12.69
N ILE A 58 6.92 -7.37 13.66
CA ILE A 58 5.63 -7.52 14.31
C ILE A 58 5.08 -6.17 14.78
N ARG A 59 5.93 -5.26 15.29
CA ARG A 59 5.47 -3.94 15.79
C ARG A 59 4.89 -3.09 14.67
N ASN A 60 5.55 -3.06 13.51
CA ASN A 60 5.06 -2.32 12.36
C ASN A 60 3.71 -2.87 11.90
N TYR A 61 3.58 -4.19 11.86
CA TYR A 61 2.32 -4.82 11.50
C TYR A 61 1.21 -4.52 12.51
N ILE A 62 1.50 -4.54 13.83
CA ILE A 62 0.57 -4.10 14.87
C ILE A 62 0.13 -2.64 14.65
N TYR A 63 1.06 -1.72 14.35
CA TYR A 63 0.70 -0.34 14.04
C TYR A 63 -0.23 -0.25 12.83
N THR A 64 0.04 -1.03 11.79
CA THR A 64 -0.83 -1.10 10.61
C THR A 64 -2.21 -1.63 10.95
N ILE A 65 -2.33 -2.72 11.71
CA ILE A 65 -3.64 -3.23 12.15
C ILE A 65 -4.39 -2.14 12.92
N LYS A 66 -3.72 -1.45 13.84
CA LYS A 66 -4.35 -0.39 14.62
C LYS A 66 -4.84 0.76 13.75
N ASP A 67 -4.03 1.21 12.80
CA ASP A 67 -4.38 2.30 11.89
C ASP A 67 -5.61 1.95 11.03
N ILE A 68 -5.62 0.77 10.42
CA ILE A 68 -6.73 0.30 9.56
C ILE A 68 -8.03 0.19 10.36
N ASN A 69 -7.96 -0.18 11.65
CA ASN A 69 -9.13 -0.35 12.51
C ASN A 69 -9.45 0.89 13.37
N GLY A 70 -8.71 1.99 13.25
CA GLY A 70 -8.89 3.17 14.08
C GLY A 70 -8.66 2.93 15.59
N MET A 71 -7.82 1.95 15.94
CA MET A 71 -7.57 1.56 17.33
C MET A 71 -6.48 2.41 17.96
N THR A 72 -6.74 2.93 19.16
CA THR A 72 -5.74 3.65 19.96
C THR A 72 -5.00 2.74 20.93
N SER A 73 -5.65 1.68 21.43
CA SER A 73 -5.05 0.63 22.27
C SER A 73 -4.80 -0.67 21.49
N SER A 74 -4.14 -1.63 22.13
CA SER A 74 -3.92 -2.99 21.57
C SER A 74 -4.83 -4.03 22.23
N GLU A 75 -5.86 -3.57 22.95
CA GLU A 75 -6.82 -4.45 23.62
C GLU A 75 -7.76 -5.06 22.58
N LEU A 76 -8.03 -6.35 22.72
CA LEU A 76 -8.93 -7.10 21.88
C LEU A 76 -9.95 -7.83 22.74
N GLN A 77 -11.15 -7.99 22.20
CA GLN A 77 -12.20 -8.80 22.78
C GLN A 77 -12.41 -10.08 21.96
N GLU A 78 -12.67 -11.19 22.64
CA GLU A 78 -13.06 -12.43 21.97
C GLU A 78 -14.34 -12.20 21.14
N GLY A 79 -14.33 -12.68 19.89
CA GLY A 79 -15.41 -12.46 18.93
C GLY A 79 -15.38 -11.09 18.24
N GLN A 80 -14.48 -10.18 18.61
CA GLN A 80 -14.30 -8.91 17.92
C GLN A 80 -13.85 -9.16 16.47
N THR A 81 -14.45 -8.46 15.52
CA THR A 81 -14.00 -8.49 14.12
C THR A 81 -13.09 -7.30 13.84
N ILE A 82 -11.89 -7.59 13.34
CA ILE A 82 -10.88 -6.60 12.96
C ILE A 82 -10.44 -6.81 11.51
N LYS A 83 -10.01 -5.74 10.86
CA LYS A 83 -9.44 -5.75 9.51
C LYS A 83 -7.95 -6.02 9.57
N LEU A 84 -7.49 -6.97 8.76
CA LEU A 84 -6.07 -7.30 8.63
C LEU A 84 -5.66 -7.16 7.16
N LEU A 85 -4.38 -6.91 6.92
CA LEU A 85 -3.85 -6.95 5.55
C LEU A 85 -4.01 -8.36 4.99
N LYS A 86 -4.47 -8.45 3.74
CA LYS A 86 -4.50 -9.71 3.00
C LYS A 86 -3.07 -10.09 2.64
N GLU A 87 -2.64 -11.29 2.99
CA GLU A 87 -1.35 -11.80 2.55
C GLU A 87 -1.29 -11.82 1.02
N VAL A 88 -0.29 -11.12 0.47
CA VAL A 88 0.18 -11.36 -0.90
C VAL A 88 1.26 -12.43 -0.77
N LYS A 89 0.85 -13.71 -0.80
CA LYS A 89 1.80 -14.80 -0.99
C LYS A 89 2.34 -14.79 -2.41
#